data_AF-A0AAW2XUG5-F1
#
_entry.id   AF-A0AAW2XUG5-F1
#
_cell.length_a   1.000
_cell.length_b   1.000
_cell.length_c   1.000
_cell.angle_alpha   90.00
_cell.angle_beta   90.00
_cell.angle_gamma   90.00
#
_symmetry.space_group_name_H-M   'P 1'
#
loop_
_entity.id
_entity.type
_entity.pdbx_description
1 polymer ?
#
loop_
_entity_poly.entity_id
_entity_poly.type
_entity_poly.pdbx_seq_one_letter_code
_entity_poly.pdbx_strand_id
1 'polypeptide(L)'
;MPKVVYTLTRDIKKRIFEWITRLKFPDGYAYNLSRCVDMANLRLHGMKSHDCHVFMQKLIPIAFCEMLPESVWGGALTEVSLLFRILCLTMLDVNKVQELEDTVPIIMCNLEKIFSSSFFDSMEHLIIHLPYEARVGGPIQYRWMYPFEKFLRGLKMKVKNKAHVEALIIEAYLVEEIGLFTSQYFEPQVLCKRNRPGRNDELTMNDTHIQ
;
A
#
# COMPACT_ATOMS: atom_id res chain seq x y z
N MET A 1 18.21 -21.03 23.13
CA MET A 1 17.90 -20.00 22.13
C MET A 1 18.47 -18.67 22.60
N PRO A 2 19.04 -17.84 21.73
CA PRO A 2 19.49 -16.51 22.11
C PRO A 2 18.30 -15.68 22.64
N LYS A 3 18.59 -14.77 23.56
CA LYS A 3 17.59 -13.91 24.21
C LYS A 3 16.99 -12.98 23.15
N VAL A 4 15.66 -12.92 23.07
CA VAL A 4 14.96 -12.07 22.10
C VAL A 4 15.34 -10.60 22.37
N VAL A 5 15.83 -9.92 21.33
CA VAL A 5 16.36 -8.53 21.41
C VAL A 5 15.27 -7.54 21.84
N TYR A 6 14.02 -7.81 21.49
CA TYR A 6 12.88 -6.99 21.88
C TYR A 6 11.56 -7.79 21.90
N THR A 7 10.61 -7.38 22.71
CA THR A 7 9.24 -7.92 22.67
C THR A 7 8.25 -6.77 22.71
N LEU A 8 7.30 -6.77 21.78
CA LEU A 8 6.18 -5.83 21.83
C LEU A 8 5.24 -6.21 22.98
N THR A 9 5.24 -5.39 24.04
CA THR A 9 4.31 -5.54 25.17
C THR A 9 2.86 -5.32 24.70
N ARG A 10 1.87 -5.80 25.48
CA ARG A 10 0.45 -5.55 25.15
C ARG A 10 0.13 -4.07 25.03
N ASP A 11 0.74 -3.22 25.86
CA ASP A 11 0.47 -1.79 25.85
C ASP A 11 1.04 -1.11 24.60
N ILE A 12 2.24 -1.51 24.16
CA ILE A 12 2.81 -1.05 22.89
C ILE A 12 1.91 -1.49 21.72
N LYS A 13 1.48 -2.76 21.69
CA LYS A 13 0.57 -3.27 20.64
C LYS A 13 -0.74 -2.49 20.60
N LYS A 14 -1.35 -2.21 21.75
CA LYS A 14 -2.57 -1.40 21.84
C LYS A 14 -2.34 0.00 21.25
N ARG A 15 -1.26 0.69 21.63
CA ARG A 15 -0.92 2.02 21.09
C ARG A 15 -0.78 1.99 19.57
N ILE A 16 -0.08 0.99 19.02
CA ILE A 16 0.08 0.83 17.56
C ILE A 16 -1.28 0.64 16.90
N PHE A 17 -2.11 -0.27 17.40
CA PHE A 17 -3.40 -0.57 16.80
C PHE A 17 -4.41 0.57 16.94
N GLU A 18 -4.41 1.29 18.05
CA GLU A 18 -5.17 2.54 18.21
C GLU A 18 -4.71 3.64 17.26
N TRP A 19 -3.41 3.69 16.93
CA TRP A 19 -2.91 4.60 15.91
C TRP A 19 -3.38 4.18 14.51
N ILE A 20 -3.25 2.89 14.16
CA ILE A 20 -3.70 2.36 12.86
C ILE A 20 -5.20 2.60 12.64
N THR A 21 -6.04 2.43 13.68
CA THR A 21 -7.49 2.66 13.54
C THR A 21 -7.86 4.12 13.29
N ARG A 22 -6.99 5.07 13.67
CA ARG A 22 -7.19 6.51 13.43
C ARG A 22 -6.63 6.98 12.09
N LEU A 23 -5.85 6.16 11.39
CA LEU A 23 -5.28 6.53 10.09
C LEU A 23 -6.38 6.75 9.05
N LYS A 24 -6.32 7.90 8.39
CA LYS A 24 -7.10 8.22 7.19
C LYS A 24 -6.13 8.54 6.06
N PHE A 25 -6.43 8.02 4.88
CA PHE A 25 -5.66 8.26 3.66
C PHE A 25 -6.53 8.95 2.61
N PRO A 26 -5.97 9.72 1.67
CA PRO A 26 -6.70 10.19 0.51
C PRO A 26 -7.37 9.03 -0.24
N ASP A 27 -8.50 9.31 -0.90
CA ASP A 27 -9.21 8.24 -1.63
C ASP A 27 -8.31 7.64 -2.72
N GLY A 28 -8.32 6.31 -2.81
CA GLY A 28 -7.45 5.56 -3.71
C GLY A 28 -6.00 5.36 -3.26
N TYR A 29 -5.51 6.01 -2.20
CA TYR A 29 -4.11 5.86 -1.74
C TYR A 29 -3.86 4.56 -0.95
N ALA A 30 -4.75 4.19 -0.03
CA ALA A 30 -4.70 2.93 0.71
C ALA A 30 -6.11 2.57 1.19
N TYR A 31 -6.37 1.31 1.45
CA TYR A 31 -7.62 0.89 2.06
C TYR A 31 -7.73 1.35 3.52
N ASN A 32 -8.95 1.39 4.05
CA ASN A 32 -9.19 1.72 5.46
C ASN A 32 -8.60 0.63 6.38
N LEU A 33 -7.40 0.88 6.90
CA LEU A 33 -6.64 -0.07 7.72
C LEU A 33 -7.31 -0.37 9.07
N SER A 34 -8.23 0.47 9.55
CA SER A 34 -8.99 0.18 10.78
C SER A 34 -9.77 -1.13 10.67
N ARG A 35 -10.20 -1.52 9.46
CA ARG A 35 -10.90 -2.78 9.21
C ARG A 35 -10.01 -4.02 9.29
N CYS A 36 -8.69 -3.82 9.34
CA CYS A 36 -7.72 -4.90 9.47
C CYS A 36 -7.30 -5.14 10.93
N VAL A 37 -7.73 -4.28 11.86
CA VAL A 37 -7.34 -4.33 13.27
C VAL A 37 -8.37 -5.08 14.10
N ASP A 38 -7.94 -6.13 14.78
CA ASP A 38 -8.68 -6.80 15.84
C ASP A 38 -8.13 -6.34 17.20
N MET A 39 -8.86 -5.40 17.83
CA MET A 39 -8.51 -4.85 19.13
C MET A 39 -8.69 -5.84 20.28
N ALA A 40 -9.57 -6.84 20.14
CA ALA A 40 -9.82 -7.82 21.19
C ALA A 40 -8.64 -8.78 21.33
N ASN A 41 -8.14 -9.29 20.19
CA ASN A 41 -7.03 -10.21 20.16
C ASN A 41 -5.66 -9.55 19.97
N LEU A 42 -5.63 -8.23 19.74
CA LEU A 42 -4.41 -7.48 19.38
C LEU A 42 -3.71 -8.11 18.18
N ARG A 43 -4.45 -8.26 17.07
CA ARG A 43 -3.96 -8.82 15.81
C ARG A 43 -4.29 -7.91 14.64
N LEU A 44 -3.44 -7.96 13.63
CA LEU A 44 -3.66 -7.32 12.33
C LEU A 44 -3.88 -8.41 11.28
N HIS A 45 -4.97 -8.37 10.54
CA HIS A 45 -5.28 -9.37 9.50
C HIS A 45 -6.11 -8.77 8.36
N GLY A 46 -6.10 -9.42 7.20
CA GLY A 46 -6.95 -9.03 6.06
C GLY A 46 -6.48 -7.80 5.30
N MET A 47 -5.22 -7.38 5.47
CA MET A 47 -4.61 -6.38 4.59
C MET A 47 -4.41 -6.97 3.19
N LYS A 48 -4.64 -6.16 2.16
CA LYS A 48 -4.32 -6.54 0.77
C LYS A 48 -2.85 -6.23 0.49
N SER A 49 -2.29 -6.89 -0.53
CA SER A 49 -0.88 -6.72 -0.91
C SER A 49 -0.48 -5.27 -1.10
N HIS A 50 -1.32 -4.47 -1.77
CA HIS A 50 -1.10 -3.02 -1.92
C HIS A 50 -1.01 -2.28 -0.58
N ASP A 51 -1.90 -2.57 0.37
CA ASP A 51 -1.92 -1.94 1.68
C ASP A 51 -0.70 -2.36 2.52
N CYS A 52 -0.26 -3.62 2.37
CA CYS A 52 1.00 -4.10 2.94
C CYS A 52 2.20 -3.34 2.37
N HIS A 53 2.24 -3.07 1.07
CA HIS A 53 3.30 -2.27 0.45
C HIS A 53 3.33 -0.83 0.99
N VAL A 54 2.16 -0.18 1.12
CA VAL A 54 2.08 1.15 1.75
C VAL A 54 2.60 1.09 3.19
N PHE A 55 2.22 0.06 3.93
CA PHE A 55 2.68 -0.13 5.30
C PHE A 55 4.20 -0.30 5.39
N MET A 56 4.77 -1.18 4.57
CA MET A 56 6.21 -1.42 4.51
C MET A 56 7.00 -0.19 4.08
N GLN A 57 6.55 0.55 3.06
CA GLN A 57 7.29 1.68 2.51
C GLN A 57 7.25 2.93 3.38
N LYS A 58 6.16 3.15 4.12
CA LYS A 58 5.86 4.45 4.75
C LYS A 58 5.50 4.36 6.22
N LEU A 59 4.76 3.32 6.62
CA LEU A 59 4.13 3.29 7.95
C LEU A 59 4.98 2.57 8.99
N ILE A 60 5.82 1.59 8.63
CA ILE A 60 6.69 0.89 9.58
C ILE A 60 7.51 1.87 10.44
N PRO A 61 8.28 2.82 9.87
CA PRO A 61 9.11 3.72 10.68
C PRO A 61 8.26 4.61 11.59
N ILE A 62 7.05 4.98 11.15
CA ILE A 62 6.16 5.85 11.92
C ILE A 62 5.47 5.07 13.04
N ALA A 63 4.98 3.87 12.73
CA ALA A 63 4.20 3.02 13.63
C ALA A 63 5.01 2.59 14.84
N PHE A 64 6.31 2.35 14.65
CA PHE A 64 7.21 1.85 15.70
C PHE A 64 8.14 2.91 16.28
N CYS A 65 8.01 4.17 15.85
CA CYS A 65 8.81 5.30 16.34
C CYS A 65 8.70 5.41 17.86
N GLU A 66 9.84 5.51 18.55
CA GLU A 66 9.95 5.59 20.02
C GLU A 66 9.35 4.39 20.79
N MET A 67 8.90 3.34 20.09
CA MET A 67 8.27 2.15 20.70
C MET A 67 9.20 0.94 20.73
N LEU A 68 10.32 1.00 20.02
CA LEU A 68 11.31 -0.07 19.90
C LEU A 68 12.73 0.48 20.16
N PRO A 69 13.69 -0.37 20.58
CA PRO A 69 15.08 0.03 20.69
C PRO A 69 15.63 0.57 19.37
N GLU A 70 16.55 1.52 19.43
CA GLU A 70 17.12 2.19 18.25
C GLU A 70 17.74 1.21 17.26
N SER A 71 18.39 0.14 17.76
CA SER A 71 18.95 -0.92 16.93
C SER A 71 17.91 -1.65 16.08
N VAL A 72 16.67 -1.75 16.57
CA VAL A 72 15.56 -2.43 15.88
C VAL A 72 14.81 -1.45 14.98
N TRP A 73 14.46 -0.28 15.52
CA TRP A 73 13.68 0.72 14.79
C TRP A 73 14.49 1.44 13.71
N GLY A 74 15.59 2.09 14.10
CA GLY A 74 16.42 2.92 13.22
C GLY A 74 17.30 2.10 12.29
N GLY A 75 17.83 0.98 12.79
CA GLY A 75 18.59 0.02 11.99
C GLY A 75 17.67 -0.82 11.11
N ALA A 76 17.15 -1.92 11.63
CA ALA A 76 16.45 -2.92 10.80
C ALA A 76 15.17 -2.42 10.10
N LEU A 77 14.21 -1.89 10.86
CA LEU A 77 12.88 -1.59 10.32
C LEU A 77 12.89 -0.40 9.35
N THR A 78 13.65 0.64 9.69
CA THR A 78 13.76 1.84 8.86
C THR A 78 14.56 1.59 7.59
N GLU A 79 15.65 0.81 7.63
CA GLU A 79 16.42 0.42 6.44
C GLU A 79 15.56 -0.35 5.43
N VAL A 80 14.77 -1.33 5.89
CA VAL A 80 13.84 -2.07 5.01
C VAL A 80 12.79 -1.16 4.39
N SER A 81 12.24 -0.25 5.20
CA SER A 81 11.24 0.70 4.72
C SER A 81 11.84 1.64 3.66
N LEU A 82 13.08 2.07 3.87
CA LEU A 82 13.84 2.90 2.93
C LEU A 82 14.13 2.15 1.63
N LEU A 83 14.57 0.90 1.71
CA LEU A 83 14.80 0.00 0.58
C LEU A 83 13.55 -0.10 -0.30
N PHE A 84 12.41 -0.48 0.27
CA PHE A 84 11.16 -0.55 -0.48
C PHE A 84 10.72 0.82 -1.01
N ARG A 85 10.94 1.89 -0.25
CA ARG A 85 10.61 3.25 -0.71
C ARG A 85 11.42 3.65 -1.94
N ILE A 86 12.70 3.30 -2.01
CA ILE A 86 13.57 3.57 -3.17
C ILE A 86 13.12 2.72 -4.37
N LEU A 87 12.92 1.41 -4.16
CA LEU A 87 12.50 0.47 -5.21
C LEU A 87 11.15 0.84 -5.84
N CYS A 88 10.26 1.48 -5.07
CA CYS A 88 8.91 1.82 -5.49
C CYS A 88 8.76 3.28 -5.96
N LEU A 89 9.87 3.98 -6.23
CA LEU A 89 9.82 5.32 -6.84
C LEU A 89 9.34 5.24 -8.29
N THR A 90 8.62 6.28 -8.71
CA THR A 90 8.13 6.40 -10.09
C THR A 90 9.25 6.48 -11.12
N MET A 91 10.36 7.12 -10.73
CA MET A 91 11.59 7.23 -11.49
C MET A 91 12.73 6.60 -10.68
N LEU A 92 13.39 5.59 -11.26
CA LEU A 92 14.52 4.93 -10.64
C LEU A 92 15.83 5.52 -11.18
N ASP A 93 16.70 5.90 -10.25
CA ASP A 93 18.09 6.28 -10.56
C ASP A 93 18.95 5.02 -10.55
N VAL A 94 19.52 4.68 -11.72
CA VAL A 94 20.30 3.45 -11.90
C VAL A 94 21.49 3.38 -10.94
N ASN A 95 22.15 4.52 -10.66
CA ASN A 95 23.30 4.55 -9.75
C ASN A 95 22.87 4.19 -8.33
N LYS A 96 21.75 4.77 -7.86
CA LYS A 96 21.19 4.46 -6.54
C LYS A 96 20.73 3.01 -6.43
N VAL A 97 20.19 2.44 -7.51
CA VAL A 97 19.78 1.02 -7.51
C VAL A 97 21.00 0.11 -7.44
N GLN A 98 22.12 0.44 -8.10
CA GLN A 98 23.37 -0.30 -7.98
C GLN A 98 23.95 -0.24 -6.56
N GLU A 99 23.98 0.94 -5.93
CA GLU A 99 24.37 1.06 -4.52
C GLU A 99 23.46 0.21 -3.60
N LEU A 100 22.18 0.10 -3.96
CA LEU A 100 21.20 -0.71 -3.23
C LEU A 100 21.43 -2.22 -3.40
N GLU A 101 21.94 -2.67 -4.55
CA GLU A 101 22.37 -4.07 -4.77
C GLU A 101 23.47 -4.47 -3.78
N ASP A 102 24.40 -3.55 -3.47
CA ASP A 102 25.48 -3.80 -2.50
C ASP A 102 25.00 -3.67 -1.04
N THR A 103 24.00 -2.81 -0.80
CA THR A 103 23.50 -2.52 0.55
C THR A 103 22.49 -3.57 1.04
N VAL A 104 21.66 -4.13 0.15
CA VAL A 104 20.56 -5.03 0.53
C VAL A 104 21.00 -6.30 1.28
N PRO A 105 22.15 -6.95 0.99
CA PRO A 105 22.61 -8.09 1.78
C PRO A 105 22.93 -7.69 3.22
N ILE A 106 23.45 -6.48 3.44
CA ILE A 106 23.76 -5.95 4.77
C ILE A 106 22.46 -5.74 5.56
N ILE A 107 21.43 -5.16 4.93
CA ILE A 107 20.10 -4.97 5.53
C ILE A 107 19.52 -6.34 5.93
N MET A 108 19.61 -7.35 5.06
CA MET A 108 19.15 -8.71 5.38
C MET A 108 19.89 -9.32 6.57
N CYS A 109 21.22 -9.24 6.60
CA CYS A 109 21.99 -9.70 7.76
C CYS A 109 21.65 -8.95 9.06
N ASN A 110 21.32 -7.65 8.97
CA ASN A 110 20.89 -6.88 10.14
C ASN A 110 19.52 -7.34 10.65
N LEU A 111 18.58 -7.65 9.75
CA LEU A 111 17.30 -8.25 10.13
C LEU A 111 17.49 -9.61 10.79
N GLU A 112 18.34 -10.48 10.25
CA GLU A 112 18.60 -11.82 10.80
C GLU A 112 19.20 -11.81 12.20
N LYS A 113 19.95 -10.76 12.56
CA LYS A 113 20.46 -10.57 13.93
C LYS A 113 19.36 -10.25 14.94
N ILE A 114 18.26 -9.66 14.49
CA ILE A 114 17.20 -9.10 15.34
C ILE A 114 16.00 -10.04 15.43
N PHE A 115 15.58 -10.61 14.30
CA PHE A 115 14.42 -11.49 14.20
C PHE A 115 14.81 -12.96 14.39
N SER A 116 13.85 -13.79 14.80
CA SER A 116 14.06 -15.23 14.97
C SER A 116 14.39 -15.88 13.62
N SER A 117 15.27 -16.89 13.61
CA SER A 117 15.53 -17.68 12.39
C SER A 117 14.28 -18.36 11.83
N SER A 118 13.25 -18.61 12.66
CA SER A 118 11.95 -19.13 12.20
C SER A 118 11.15 -18.14 11.35
N PHE A 119 11.53 -16.86 11.34
CA PHE A 119 10.91 -15.84 10.49
C PHE A 119 11.50 -15.83 9.08
N PHE A 120 12.74 -16.29 8.90
CA PHE A 120 13.39 -16.28 7.59
C PHE A 120 13.28 -17.64 6.94
N ASP A 121 12.42 -17.73 5.93
CA ASP A 121 12.45 -18.77 4.93
C ASP A 121 12.97 -18.22 3.59
N SER A 122 12.93 -19.02 2.54
CA SER A 122 13.39 -18.62 1.21
C SER A 122 12.75 -17.33 0.68
N MET A 123 11.54 -17.00 1.13
CA MET A 123 10.78 -15.84 0.65
C MET A 123 11.34 -14.53 1.18
N GLU A 124 11.74 -14.45 2.45
CA GLU A 124 12.33 -13.24 3.04
C GLU A 124 13.66 -12.88 2.35
N HIS A 125 14.41 -13.90 1.91
CA HIS A 125 15.68 -13.69 1.20
C HIS A 125 15.51 -13.17 -0.22
N LEU A 126 14.32 -13.25 -0.84
CA LEU A 126 14.10 -12.71 -2.19
C LEU A 126 14.32 -11.20 -2.27
N ILE A 127 14.27 -10.49 -1.13
CA ILE A 127 14.55 -9.06 -1.04
C ILE A 127 15.90 -8.70 -1.66
N ILE A 128 16.91 -9.58 -1.58
CA ILE A 128 18.25 -9.30 -2.14
C ILE A 128 18.26 -9.16 -3.67
N HIS A 129 17.29 -9.76 -4.35
CA HIS A 129 17.20 -9.74 -5.81
C HIS A 129 16.42 -8.54 -6.34
N LEU A 130 15.60 -7.89 -5.50
CA LEU A 130 14.72 -6.81 -5.93
C LEU A 130 15.46 -5.62 -6.56
N PRO A 131 16.62 -5.15 -6.04
CA PRO A 131 17.36 -4.06 -6.67
C PRO A 131 17.86 -4.43 -8.08
N TYR A 132 18.45 -5.62 -8.24
CA TYR A 132 18.88 -6.12 -9.56
C TYR A 132 17.70 -6.21 -10.54
N GLU A 133 16.58 -6.78 -10.10
CA GLU A 133 15.37 -6.86 -10.90
C GLU A 133 14.80 -5.49 -11.27
N ALA A 134 14.91 -4.49 -10.38
CA ALA A 134 14.51 -3.11 -10.64
C ALA A 134 15.44 -2.42 -11.65
N ARG A 135 16.75 -2.69 -11.60
CA ARG A 135 17.70 -2.15 -12.57
C ARG A 135 17.47 -2.70 -13.97
N VAL A 136 17.25 -4.00 -14.10
CA VAL A 136 17.07 -4.65 -15.42
C VAL A 136 15.64 -4.47 -15.94
N GLY A 137 14.64 -4.59 -15.06
CA GLY A 137 13.21 -4.54 -15.43
C GLY A 137 12.57 -3.16 -15.35
N GLY A 138 13.29 -2.14 -14.92
CA GLY A 138 12.78 -0.78 -14.73
C GLY A 138 11.82 -0.62 -13.54
N PRO A 139 11.11 0.52 -13.45
CA PRO A 139 10.25 0.84 -12.32
C PRO A 139 9.24 -0.25 -11.98
N ILE A 140 9.19 -0.62 -10.70
CA ILE A 140 8.38 -1.75 -10.24
C ILE A 140 6.88 -1.53 -10.38
N GLN A 141 6.42 -0.26 -10.47
CA GLN A 141 4.98 0.04 -10.55
C GLN A 141 4.26 -0.59 -11.74
N TYR A 142 4.98 -0.83 -12.85
CA TYR A 142 4.44 -1.44 -14.05
C TYR A 142 4.41 -2.97 -13.99
N ARG A 143 5.12 -3.55 -13.01
CA ARG A 143 5.28 -4.99 -12.82
C ARG A 143 4.49 -5.52 -11.61
N TRP A 144 3.84 -4.63 -10.87
CA TRP A 144 2.95 -5.02 -9.79
C TRP A 144 1.71 -5.76 -10.32
N MET A 145 1.24 -6.75 -9.57
CA MET A 145 0.02 -7.49 -9.91
C MET A 145 -1.27 -6.71 -9.59
N TYR A 146 -1.25 -5.87 -8.56
CA TYR A 146 -2.46 -5.25 -8.06
C TYR A 146 -3.18 -4.29 -9.04
N PRO A 147 -2.51 -3.56 -9.98
CA PRO A 147 -3.23 -2.79 -11.01
C PRO A 147 -4.06 -3.69 -11.92
N PHE A 148 -3.49 -4.85 -12.31
CA PHE A 148 -4.17 -5.85 -13.12
C PHE A 148 -5.34 -6.49 -12.36
N GLU A 149 -5.13 -6.88 -11.10
CA GLU A 149 -6.20 -7.43 -10.26
C GLU A 149 -7.36 -6.43 -10.07
N LYS A 150 -7.04 -5.14 -9.86
CA LYS A 150 -8.04 -4.08 -9.72
C LYS A 150 -8.84 -3.89 -11.01
N PHE A 151 -8.18 -3.94 -12.16
CA PHE A 151 -8.81 -3.89 -13.47
C PHE A 151 -9.73 -5.09 -13.71
N LEU A 152 -9.22 -6.32 -13.51
CA LEU A 152 -9.99 -7.56 -13.67
C LEU A 152 -11.20 -7.61 -12.74
N ARG A 153 -11.06 -7.10 -11.51
CA ARG A 153 -12.20 -6.95 -10.58
C ARG A 153 -13.26 -6.00 -11.16
N GLY A 154 -12.84 -4.90 -11.78
CA GLY A 154 -13.74 -3.97 -12.48
C GLY A 154 -14.55 -4.68 -13.57
N LEU A 155 -13.87 -5.43 -14.44
CA LEU A 155 -14.52 -6.23 -15.49
C LEU A 155 -15.50 -7.24 -14.89
N LYS A 156 -15.08 -7.96 -13.85
CA LYS A 156 -15.94 -8.95 -13.17
C LYS A 156 -17.23 -8.35 -12.62
N MET A 157 -17.21 -7.10 -12.15
CA MET A 157 -18.41 -6.41 -11.66
C MET A 157 -19.38 -6.00 -12.79
N LYS A 158 -18.90 -5.89 -14.04
CA LYS A 158 -19.75 -5.62 -15.22
C LYS A 158 -20.55 -6.85 -15.67
N VAL A 159 -20.06 -8.05 -15.36
CA VAL A 159 -20.68 -9.32 -15.75
C VAL A 159 -21.82 -9.68 -14.80
N LYS A 160 -23.06 -9.43 -15.22
CA LYS A 160 -24.29 -9.83 -14.49
C LYS A 160 -24.77 -11.24 -14.81
N ASN A 161 -24.54 -11.71 -16.04
CA ASN A 161 -24.88 -13.06 -16.50
C ASN A 161 -23.66 -13.73 -17.14
N LYS A 162 -23.25 -14.89 -16.62
CA LYS A 162 -22.07 -15.62 -17.09
C LYS A 162 -22.25 -16.31 -18.45
N ALA A 163 -23.47 -16.40 -18.98
CA ALA A 163 -23.72 -16.95 -20.31
C ALA A 163 -23.22 -16.04 -21.45
N HIS A 164 -23.08 -14.73 -21.18
CA HIS A 164 -22.71 -13.72 -22.19
C HIS A 164 -21.71 -12.70 -21.62
N VAL A 165 -20.57 -13.20 -21.12
CA VAL A 165 -19.56 -12.39 -20.43
C VAL A 165 -19.07 -11.21 -21.29
N GLU A 166 -18.69 -11.47 -22.53
CA GLU A 166 -18.10 -10.48 -23.44
C GLU A 166 -19.11 -9.38 -23.80
N ALA A 167 -20.32 -9.79 -24.20
CA ALA A 167 -21.40 -8.86 -24.57
C ALA A 167 -21.76 -7.92 -23.40
N LEU A 168 -21.84 -8.43 -22.17
CA LEU A 168 -22.14 -7.60 -21.00
C LEU A 168 -21.01 -6.65 -20.61
N ILE A 169 -19.75 -7.06 -20.79
CA ILE A 169 -18.62 -6.17 -20.58
C ILE A 169 -18.69 -5.01 -21.58
N ILE A 170 -18.90 -5.31 -22.87
CA ILE A 170 -19.03 -4.30 -23.93
C ILE A 170 -20.19 -3.35 -23.64
N GLU A 171 -21.37 -3.88 -23.34
CA GLU A 171 -22.56 -3.08 -23.01
C GLU A 171 -22.29 -2.15 -21.82
N ALA A 172 -21.73 -2.67 -20.72
CA ALA A 172 -21.40 -1.86 -19.55
C ALA A 172 -20.31 -0.82 -19.82
N TYR A 173 -19.38 -1.09 -20.75
CA TYR A 173 -18.40 -0.10 -21.21
C TYR A 173 -19.06 1.02 -22.01
N LEU A 174 -19.91 0.69 -22.98
CA LEU A 174 -20.65 1.68 -23.78
C LEU A 174 -21.47 2.62 -22.90
N VAL A 175 -22.20 2.08 -21.92
CA VAL A 175 -22.97 2.90 -20.97
C VAL A 175 -22.07 3.81 -20.14
N GLU A 176 -20.91 3.32 -19.69
CA GLU A 176 -19.95 4.14 -18.94
C GLU A 176 -19.34 5.26 -19.79
N GLU A 177 -18.97 4.99 -21.05
CA GLU A 177 -18.42 5.99 -21.97
C GLU A 177 -19.44 7.05 -22.34
N ILE A 178 -20.67 6.65 -22.68
CA ILE A 178 -21.78 7.58 -22.96
C ILE A 178 -22.06 8.44 -21.72
N GLY A 179 -22.09 7.84 -20.53
CA GLY A 179 -22.25 8.56 -19.26
C GLY A 179 -21.13 9.56 -18.98
N LEU A 180 -19.87 9.19 -19.27
CA LEU A 180 -18.73 10.10 -19.12
C LEU A 180 -18.77 11.24 -20.14
N PHE A 181 -19.08 10.95 -21.40
CA PHE A 181 -19.19 11.94 -22.46
C PHE A 181 -20.32 12.95 -22.19
N THR A 182 -21.53 12.44 -21.90
CA THR A 182 -22.68 13.29 -21.56
C THR A 182 -22.44 14.15 -20.32
N SER A 183 -21.65 13.66 -19.34
CA SER A 183 -21.30 14.43 -18.13
C SER A 183 -20.49 15.72 -18.37
N GLN A 184 -19.97 15.91 -19.59
CA GLN A 184 -19.29 17.16 -19.98
C GLN A 184 -20.29 18.29 -20.27
N TYR A 185 -21.53 17.95 -20.63
CA TYR A 185 -22.59 18.90 -20.96
C TYR A 185 -23.46 19.27 -19.75
N PHE A 186 -23.30 18.58 -18.62
CA PHE A 186 -24.01 18.92 -17.39
C PHE A 186 -23.35 20.07 -16.65
N GLU A 187 -24.18 20.83 -15.92
CA GLU A 187 -23.71 21.89 -15.04
C GLU A 187 -22.76 21.35 -13.96
N PRO A 188 -21.78 22.14 -13.47
CA PRO A 188 -20.78 21.69 -12.51
C PRO A 188 -21.35 21.10 -11.21
N GLN A 189 -22.51 21.60 -10.77
CA GLN A 189 -23.23 21.10 -9.58
C GLN A 189 -23.83 19.70 -9.74
N VAL A 190 -24.04 19.21 -10.96
CA VAL A 190 -24.66 17.90 -11.19
C VAL A 190 -23.64 16.80 -10.92
N LEU A 191 -23.87 16.04 -9.85
CA LEU A 191 -22.99 14.95 -9.46
C LEU A 191 -22.99 13.83 -10.50
N CYS A 192 -21.83 13.59 -11.07
CA CYS A 192 -21.54 12.59 -12.09
C CYS A 192 -20.24 11.85 -11.73
N LYS A 193 -19.92 10.80 -12.48
CA LYS A 193 -18.66 10.04 -12.30
C LYS A 193 -17.40 10.92 -12.37
N ARG A 194 -17.47 12.07 -13.06
CA ARG A 194 -16.37 13.04 -13.24
C ARG A 194 -16.07 13.92 -12.02
N ASN A 195 -17.10 14.40 -11.32
CA ASN A 195 -16.99 15.42 -10.25
C ASN A 195 -17.45 14.91 -8.88
N ARG A 196 -17.79 13.63 -8.76
CA ARG A 196 -18.13 13.03 -7.48
C ARG A 196 -16.91 13.09 -6.54
N PRO A 197 -17.01 13.66 -5.33
CA PRO A 197 -15.91 13.73 -4.39
C PRO A 197 -15.45 12.33 -3.98
N GLY A 198 -14.16 12.18 -3.71
CA GLY A 198 -13.61 10.96 -3.13
C GLY A 198 -14.21 10.68 -1.76
N ARG A 199 -14.18 9.42 -1.33
CA ARG A 199 -14.84 8.99 -0.08
C ARG A 199 -14.32 9.70 1.18
N ASN A 200 -13.08 10.16 1.13
CA ASN A 200 -12.38 10.79 2.24
C ASN A 200 -12.14 12.29 1.99
N ASP A 201 -12.71 12.85 0.92
CA ASP A 201 -12.60 14.28 0.63
C ASP A 201 -13.73 14.99 1.38
N GLU A 202 -13.36 15.84 2.34
CA GLU A 202 -14.33 16.75 2.95
C GLU A 202 -14.73 17.77 1.87
N LEU A 203 -16.01 17.78 1.49
CA LEU A 203 -16.58 18.85 0.68
C LEU A 203 -16.42 20.15 1.46
N THR A 204 -15.40 20.94 1.12
CA THR A 204 -15.42 22.37 1.41
C THR A 204 -16.52 22.97 0.55
N MET A 205 -17.74 22.95 1.09
CA MET A 205 -18.81 23.84 0.66
C MET A 205 -18.31 25.25 0.96
N ASN A 206 -17.56 25.84 0.04
CA ASN A 206 -17.30 27.27 0.09
C ASN A 206 -18.64 27.95 -0.16
N ASP A 207 -19.17 28.54 0.92
CA ASP A 207 -20.26 29.48 0.92
C ASP A 207 -20.09 30.46 -0.25
N THR A 208 -20.97 30.33 -1.23
CA THR A 208 -21.18 31.38 -2.23
C THR A 208 -21.99 32.49 -1.57
N HIS A 209 -21.38 33.22 -0.63
CA HIS A 209 -21.89 34.53 -0.27
C HIS A 209 -21.48 35.49 -1.38
N ILE A 210 -22.49 35.75 -2.22
CA ILE A 210 -22.60 36.86 -3.16
C ILE A 210 -22.00 38.12 -2.54
N GLN A 211 -21.09 38.76 -3.26
CA GLN A 211 -20.77 40.17 -3.13
C GLN A 211 -20.84 40.82 -4.50
#